data_AF-A0A3B9TX12-F1
#
_entry.id   AF-A0A3B9TX12-F1
#
_cell.length_a   1.000
_cell.length_b   1.000
_cell.length_c   1.000
_cell.angle_alpha   90.00
_cell.angle_beta   90.00
_cell.angle_gamma   90.00
#
_symmetry.space_group_name_H-M   'P 1'
#
loop_
_entity.id
_entity.type
_entity.pdbx_description
1 polymer ?
#
loop_
_entity_poly.entity_id
_entity_poly.type
_entity_poly.pdbx_seq_one_letter_code
_entity_poly.pdbx_strand_id
1 'polypeptide(L)'
;QKVIGWRGLGLFALGMVAVASPNILWNLANELTTVRHLGDNANLDLRSYSLAGSIGFLAAQFATAGPVVFALMFGILRTRRGDDAGLLLLCLSAPVILVIMVQAFLSEANANWGLTAMPALVLWLARWMAQARPVIGRLAIGINLGLCALLLAVTTAGSLGPVTPDSDPFRRLRGWQALAADT
;
A
#
# COMPACT_ATOMS: atom_id res chain seq x y z
N GLN A 1 -19.28 -14.53 -24.48
CA GLN A 1 -18.12 -13.94 -23.78
C GLN A 1 -16.94 -13.95 -24.72
N LYS A 2 -16.40 -12.80 -25.12
CA LYS A 2 -15.18 -12.76 -25.94
C LYS A 2 -14.00 -13.03 -25.00
N VAL A 3 -13.54 -14.28 -24.98
CA VAL A 3 -12.24 -14.63 -24.38
C VAL A 3 -11.20 -13.75 -25.07
N ILE A 4 -10.37 -13.04 -24.30
CA ILE A 4 -9.26 -12.26 -24.85
C ILE A 4 -8.39 -13.24 -25.65
N GLY A 5 -8.47 -13.18 -26.97
CA GLY A 5 -7.63 -14.01 -27.84
C GLY A 5 -6.16 -13.61 -27.67
N TRP A 6 -5.24 -14.48 -28.09
CA TRP A 6 -3.79 -14.23 -28.05
C TRP A 6 -3.37 -12.86 -28.59
N ARG A 7 -4.09 -12.34 -29.60
CA ARG A 7 -3.91 -10.98 -30.13
C ARG A 7 -4.16 -9.89 -29.08
N GLY A 8 -5.24 -9.99 -28.32
CA GLY A 8 -5.56 -9.02 -27.26
C GLY A 8 -4.57 -9.08 -26.11
N LEU A 9 -4.11 -10.27 -25.74
CA LEU A 9 -3.04 -10.44 -24.75
C LEU A 9 -1.72 -9.83 -25.24
N GLY A 10 -1.38 -10.05 -26.51
CA GLY A 10 -0.19 -9.46 -27.13
C GLY A 10 -0.25 -7.92 -27.17
N LEU A 11 -1.40 -7.34 -27.54
CA LEU A 11 -1.59 -5.89 -27.51
C LEU A 11 -1.50 -5.31 -26.10
N PHE A 12 -2.06 -6.00 -25.10
CA PHE A 12 -1.97 -5.60 -23.71
C PHE A 12 -0.51 -5.62 -23.22
N ALA A 13 0.21 -6.73 -23.45
CA ALA A 13 1.62 -6.85 -23.08
C ALA A 13 2.49 -5.79 -23.78
N LEU A 14 2.25 -5.54 -25.08
CA LEU A 14 2.94 -4.50 -25.83
C LEU A 14 2.67 -3.12 -25.23
N GLY A 15 1.42 -2.81 -24.88
CA GLY A 15 1.05 -1.57 -24.21
C GLY A 15 1.77 -1.39 -22.87
N MET A 16 1.83 -2.45 -22.05
CA MET A 16 2.57 -2.40 -20.78
C MET A 16 4.06 -2.15 -20.99
N VAL A 17 4.69 -2.84 -21.93
CA VAL A 17 6.12 -2.65 -22.25
C VAL A 17 6.36 -1.24 -22.79
N ALA A 18 5.50 -0.74 -23.68
CA ALA A 18 5.63 0.61 -24.23
C ALA A 18 5.56 1.67 -23.13
N VAL A 19 4.59 1.57 -22.20
CA VAL A 19 4.44 2.49 -21.07
C VAL A 19 5.61 2.38 -20.09
N ALA A 20 6.11 1.16 -19.81
CA ALA A 20 7.24 0.94 -18.92
C ALA A 20 8.60 1.25 -19.56
N SER A 21 8.68 1.34 -20.89
CA SER A 21 9.94 1.43 -21.64
C SER A 21 10.85 2.60 -21.24
N PRO A 22 10.37 3.82 -20.92
CA PRO A 22 11.26 4.89 -20.53
C PRO A 22 12.00 4.58 -19.23
N ASN A 23 11.30 3.95 -18.27
CA ASN A 23 11.88 3.55 -16.99
C ASN A 23 12.88 2.40 -17.18
N ILE A 24 12.50 1.38 -17.97
CA ILE A 24 13.35 0.22 -18.24
C ILE A 24 14.65 0.66 -18.95
N LEU A 25 14.54 1.47 -20.01
CA LEU A 25 15.69 1.95 -20.77
C LEU A 25 16.60 2.83 -19.92
N TRP A 26 16.03 3.73 -19.12
CA TRP A 26 16.82 4.54 -18.20
C TRP A 26 17.55 3.67 -17.18
N ASN A 27 16.89 2.66 -16.61
CA ASN A 27 17.50 1.78 -15.62
C ASN A 27 18.65 0.96 -16.23
N LEU A 28 18.47 0.42 -17.44
CA LEU A 28 19.53 -0.29 -18.19
C LEU A 28 20.73 0.61 -18.49
N ALA A 29 20.49 1.87 -18.84
CA ALA A 29 21.54 2.86 -19.09
C ALA A 29 22.28 3.31 -17.80
N ASN A 30 21.73 3.06 -16.62
CA ASN A 30 22.27 3.45 -15.32
C ASN A 30 22.60 2.21 -14.46
N GLU A 31 23.14 1.16 -15.09
CA GLU A 31 23.62 -0.06 -14.44
C GLU A 31 22.61 -0.77 -13.53
N LEU A 32 21.33 -0.62 -13.82
CA LEU A 32 20.24 -1.14 -13.01
C LEU A 32 20.22 -0.62 -11.56
N THR A 33 20.72 0.61 -11.29
CA THR A 33 20.82 1.18 -9.94
C THR A 33 19.53 1.07 -9.12
N THR A 34 18.36 1.35 -9.70
CA THR A 34 17.08 1.19 -8.97
C THR A 34 16.80 -0.26 -8.58
N VAL A 35 17.12 -1.23 -9.45
CA VAL A 35 16.92 -2.66 -9.16
C VAL A 35 17.90 -3.13 -8.10
N ARG A 36 19.16 -2.68 -8.15
CA ARG A 36 20.17 -2.97 -7.12
C ARG A 36 19.73 -2.44 -5.75
N HIS A 37 19.39 -1.16 -5.64
CA HIS A 37 18.90 -0.59 -4.38
C HIS A 37 17.59 -1.21 -3.88
N LEU A 38 16.69 -1.63 -4.78
CA LEU A 38 15.51 -2.39 -4.40
C LEU A 38 15.89 -3.75 -3.83
N GLY A 39 16.87 -4.44 -4.43
CA GLY A 39 17.43 -5.68 -3.92
C GLY A 39 18.06 -5.51 -2.53
N ASP A 40 18.86 -4.46 -2.34
CA ASP A 40 19.47 -4.13 -1.04
C ASP A 40 18.38 -3.89 0.03
N ASN A 41 17.33 -3.13 -0.31
CA ASN A 41 16.18 -2.89 0.57
C ASN A 41 15.35 -4.16 0.86
N ALA A 42 15.29 -5.09 -0.09
CA ALA A 42 14.65 -6.39 0.08
C ALA A 42 15.46 -7.33 0.98
N ASN A 43 16.76 -7.05 1.15
CA ASN A 43 17.66 -7.70 2.10
C ASN A 43 17.50 -9.22 2.13
N LEU A 44 17.49 -9.84 0.95
CA LEU A 44 17.26 -11.28 0.77
C LEU A 44 18.46 -12.16 1.12
N ASP A 45 19.61 -11.55 1.42
CA ASP A 45 20.81 -12.24 1.88
C ASP A 45 20.69 -12.63 3.37
N LEU A 46 19.93 -11.87 4.15
CA LEU A 46 19.63 -12.14 5.57
C LEU A 46 18.24 -12.77 5.71
N ARG A 47 18.02 -13.92 5.09
CA ARG A 47 16.68 -14.56 5.11
C ARG A 47 16.26 -14.94 6.51
N SER A 48 15.10 -14.43 6.92
CA SER A 48 14.41 -14.78 8.15
C SER A 48 13.04 -15.34 7.78
N TYR A 49 12.97 -16.64 7.49
CA TYR A 49 11.70 -17.31 7.16
C TYR A 49 10.69 -17.12 8.31
N SER A 50 9.66 -16.30 8.09
CA SER A 50 8.75 -15.89 9.16
C SER A 50 7.31 -15.73 8.66
N LEU A 51 6.45 -16.69 9.02
CA LEU A 51 5.02 -16.55 8.79
C LEU A 51 4.43 -15.35 9.56
N ALA A 52 5.00 -15.07 10.74
CA ALA A 52 4.66 -13.87 11.51
C ALA A 52 5.00 -12.58 10.73
N GLY A 53 6.07 -12.59 9.92
CA GLY A 53 6.42 -11.48 9.02
C GLY A 53 5.33 -11.21 7.98
N SER A 54 4.83 -12.25 7.29
CA SER A 54 3.72 -12.11 6.34
C SER A 54 2.43 -11.64 7.00
N ILE A 55 2.09 -12.15 8.18
CA ILE A 55 0.93 -11.70 8.96
C ILE A 55 1.12 -10.26 9.41
N GLY A 56 2.32 -9.90 9.87
CA GLY A 56 2.70 -8.54 10.26
C GLY A 56 2.58 -7.56 9.12
N PHE A 57 3.01 -7.93 7.90
CA PHE A 57 2.83 -7.13 6.70
C PHE A 57 1.34 -6.90 6.38
N LEU A 58 0.52 -7.95 6.46
CA LEU A 58 -0.92 -7.84 6.23
C LEU A 58 -1.60 -6.98 7.30
N ALA A 59 -1.19 -7.13 8.57
CA ALA A 59 -1.64 -6.29 9.68
C ALA A 59 -1.24 -4.83 9.48
N ALA A 60 -0.03 -4.55 8.96
CA ALA A 60 0.42 -3.21 8.65
C ALA A 60 -0.46 -2.51 7.60
N GLN A 61 -1.15 -3.27 6.73
CA GLN A 61 -2.09 -2.68 5.77
C GLN A 61 -3.33 -2.07 6.44
N PHE A 62 -3.72 -2.54 7.63
CA PHE A 62 -4.76 -1.90 8.44
C PHE A 62 -4.32 -0.52 8.94
N ALA A 63 -3.02 -0.29 9.12
CA ALA A 63 -2.49 1.03 9.48
C ALA A 63 -2.38 1.95 8.25
N THR A 64 -1.98 1.41 7.09
CA THR A 64 -1.78 2.24 5.88
C THR A 64 -3.09 2.61 5.18
N ALA A 65 -4.00 1.65 4.98
CA ALA A 65 -5.29 1.89 4.34
C ALA A 65 -6.36 2.33 5.33
N GLY A 66 -6.18 2.05 6.62
CA GLY A 66 -7.10 2.36 7.70
C GLY A 66 -7.85 1.13 8.21
N PRO A 67 -8.12 1.06 9.52
CA PRO A 67 -8.45 -0.20 10.20
C PRO A 67 -9.76 -0.82 9.71
N VAL A 68 -10.77 0.00 9.46
CA VAL A 68 -12.07 -0.49 8.95
C VAL A 68 -12.06 -0.59 7.43
N VAL A 69 -11.41 0.36 6.75
CA VAL A 69 -11.36 0.40 5.28
C VAL A 69 -10.68 -0.84 4.71
N PHE A 70 -9.53 -1.23 5.25
CA PHE A 70 -8.82 -2.42 4.79
C PHE A 70 -9.62 -3.71 5.06
N ALA A 71 -10.30 -3.79 6.20
CA ALA A 71 -11.19 -4.92 6.50
C ALA A 71 -12.30 -5.07 5.44
N LEU A 72 -12.90 -3.96 4.99
CA LEU A 72 -13.92 -3.97 3.96
C LEU A 72 -13.37 -4.39 2.59
N MET A 73 -12.11 -4.05 2.29
CA MET A 73 -11.46 -4.40 1.01
C MET A 73 -11.34 -5.91 0.79
N PHE A 74 -11.36 -6.75 1.83
CA PHE A 74 -11.43 -8.22 1.68
C PHE A 74 -12.68 -8.69 0.92
N GLY A 75 -13.72 -7.87 0.84
CA GLY A 75 -14.88 -8.18 0.01
C GLY A 75 -14.55 -8.37 -1.47
N ILE A 76 -13.40 -7.89 -1.96
CA ILE A 76 -12.92 -8.12 -3.33
C ILE A 76 -12.77 -9.61 -3.64
N LEU A 77 -12.50 -10.44 -2.64
CA LEU A 77 -12.40 -11.89 -2.78
C LEU A 77 -13.75 -12.55 -3.12
N ARG A 78 -14.87 -11.84 -2.97
CA ARG A 78 -16.22 -12.30 -3.34
C ARG A 78 -16.59 -11.96 -4.79
N THR A 79 -15.67 -11.40 -5.56
CA THR A 79 -15.87 -11.10 -6.98
C THR A 79 -16.30 -12.37 -7.73
N ARG A 80 -17.43 -12.31 -8.44
CA ARG A 80 -18.04 -13.45 -9.13
C ARG A 80 -17.62 -13.52 -10.59
N ARG A 81 -17.68 -14.72 -11.17
CA ARG A 81 -17.57 -14.90 -12.62
C ARG A 81 -18.67 -14.09 -13.31
N GLY A 82 -18.29 -13.30 -14.33
CA GLY A 82 -19.17 -12.36 -15.02
C GLY A 82 -19.06 -10.91 -14.54
N ASP A 83 -18.33 -10.66 -13.45
CA ASP A 83 -17.93 -9.30 -13.04
C ASP A 83 -16.52 -8.98 -13.59
N ASP A 84 -16.44 -8.69 -14.88
CA ASP A 84 -15.15 -8.48 -15.56
C ASP A 84 -14.34 -7.32 -14.93
N ALA A 85 -15.02 -6.25 -14.51
CA ALA A 85 -14.38 -5.12 -13.84
C ALA A 85 -13.87 -5.50 -12.44
N GLY A 86 -14.64 -6.29 -11.67
CA GLY A 86 -14.19 -6.77 -10.36
C GLY A 86 -13.00 -7.72 -10.49
N LEU A 87 -13.01 -8.60 -11.50
CA LEU A 87 -11.92 -9.53 -11.77
C LEU A 87 -10.65 -8.79 -12.16
N LEU A 88 -10.75 -7.76 -13.00
CA LEU A 88 -9.63 -6.89 -13.34
C LEU A 88 -9.02 -6.25 -12.08
N LEU A 89 -9.85 -5.67 -11.20
CA LEU A 89 -9.37 -5.04 -9.96
C LEU A 89 -8.72 -6.06 -9.03
N LEU A 90 -9.26 -7.28 -8.94
CA LEU A 90 -8.65 -8.37 -8.17
C LEU A 90 -7.28 -8.76 -8.75
N CYS A 91 -7.16 -8.86 -10.08
CA CYS A 91 -5.90 -9.14 -10.76
C CYS A 91 -4.87 -8.01 -10.62
N LEU A 92 -5.30 -6.76 -10.43
CA LEU A 92 -4.41 -5.63 -10.20
C LEU A 92 -3.94 -5.50 -8.74
N SER A 93 -4.68 -6.05 -7.77
CA SER A 93 -4.32 -5.94 -6.35
C SER A 93 -3.72 -7.22 -5.75
N ALA A 94 -4.31 -8.38 -6.04
CA ALA A 94 -3.95 -9.63 -5.36
C ALA A 94 -2.50 -10.07 -5.65
N PRO A 95 -1.98 -10.04 -6.89
CA PRO A 95 -0.59 -10.43 -7.14
C PRO A 95 0.41 -9.57 -6.39
N VAL A 96 0.15 -8.26 -6.27
CA VAL A 96 1.00 -7.34 -5.52
C VAL A 96 1.04 -7.74 -4.05
N ILE A 97 -0.11 -7.90 -3.40
CA ILE A 97 -0.16 -8.29 -1.99
C ILE A 97 0.51 -9.65 -1.77
N LEU A 98 0.26 -10.63 -2.65
CA LEU A 98 0.85 -11.96 -2.54
C LEU A 98 2.37 -11.94 -2.68
N VAL A 99 2.91 -11.21 -3.66
CA VAL A 99 4.37 -11.08 -3.85
C VAL A 99 5.01 -10.44 -2.64
N ILE A 100 4.41 -9.38 -2.08
CA ILE A 100 4.96 -8.73 -0.89
C ILE A 100 4.77 -9.58 0.37
N MET A 101 3.70 -10.38 0.48
CA MET A 101 3.56 -11.37 1.56
C MET A 101 4.64 -12.45 1.50
N VAL A 102 5.01 -12.91 0.30
CA VAL A 102 6.14 -13.82 0.10
C VAL A 102 7.45 -13.13 0.46
N GLN A 103 7.65 -11.87 0.05
CA GLN A 103 8.81 -11.10 0.45
C GLN A 103 8.90 -10.97 1.98
N ALA A 104 7.79 -10.63 2.65
CA ALA A 104 7.67 -10.52 4.10
C ALA A 104 7.90 -11.86 4.83
N PHE A 105 7.68 -12.98 4.13
CA PHE A 105 8.03 -14.30 4.64
C PHE A 105 9.55 -14.53 4.57
N LEU A 106 10.21 -14.06 3.51
CA LEU A 106 11.63 -14.28 3.29
C LEU A 106 12.51 -13.32 4.09
N SER A 107 12.10 -12.06 4.22
CA SER A 107 12.80 -10.98 4.91
C SER A 107 11.80 -9.90 5.35
N GLU A 108 12.21 -8.93 6.16
CA GLU A 108 11.33 -7.83 6.53
C GLU A 108 10.83 -7.06 5.29
N ALA A 109 9.54 -6.70 5.30
CA ALA A 109 8.91 -5.96 4.22
C ALA A 109 8.31 -4.66 4.75
N ASN A 110 8.57 -3.56 4.03
CA ASN A 110 8.03 -2.27 4.40
C ASN A 110 6.52 -2.20 4.15
N ALA A 111 5.78 -1.60 5.08
CA ALA A 111 4.33 -1.45 4.98
C ALA A 111 3.89 -0.67 3.73
N ASN A 112 4.69 0.30 3.31
CA ASN A 112 4.43 1.14 2.13
C ASN A 112 4.46 0.36 0.80
N TRP A 113 5.09 -0.81 0.73
CA TRP A 113 5.12 -1.63 -0.48
C TRP A 113 3.72 -2.13 -0.87
N GLY A 114 2.82 -2.27 0.11
CA GLY A 114 1.42 -2.60 -0.13
C GLY A 114 0.62 -1.50 -0.83
N LEU A 115 1.09 -0.24 -0.83
CA LEU A 115 0.40 0.89 -1.46
C LEU A 115 0.19 0.69 -2.97
N THR A 116 1.06 -0.08 -3.62
CA THR A 116 0.95 -0.42 -5.05
C THR A 116 -0.38 -1.14 -5.37
N ALA A 117 -0.95 -1.90 -4.43
CA ALA A 117 -2.23 -2.59 -4.61
C ALA A 117 -3.45 -1.68 -4.34
N MET A 118 -3.25 -0.56 -3.64
CA MET A 118 -4.33 0.24 -3.08
C MET A 118 -5.22 0.93 -4.11
N PRO A 119 -4.73 1.46 -5.25
CA PRO A 119 -5.62 2.07 -6.24
C PRO A 119 -6.73 1.13 -6.71
N ALA A 120 -6.40 -0.15 -6.98
CA ALA A 120 -7.38 -1.14 -7.39
C ALA A 120 -8.37 -1.49 -6.26
N LEU A 121 -7.88 -1.62 -5.02
CA LEU A 121 -8.72 -1.90 -3.86
C LEU A 121 -9.66 -0.73 -3.52
N VAL A 122 -9.19 0.51 -3.65
CA VAL A 122 -9.98 1.73 -3.43
C VAL A 122 -11.08 1.84 -4.48
N LEU A 123 -10.77 1.61 -5.75
CA LEU A 123 -11.77 1.59 -6.83
C LEU A 123 -12.82 0.50 -6.61
N TRP A 124 -12.38 -0.69 -6.18
CA TRP A 124 -13.30 -1.78 -5.85
C TRP A 124 -14.23 -1.38 -4.69
N LEU A 125 -13.68 -0.81 -3.61
CA LEU A 125 -14.45 -0.39 -2.44
C LEU A 125 -15.45 0.71 -2.80
N ALA A 126 -15.04 1.71 -3.58
CA ALA A 126 -15.91 2.79 -4.04
C ALA A 126 -17.09 2.25 -4.85
N ARG A 127 -16.83 1.31 -5.77
CA ARG A 127 -17.88 0.63 -6.53
C ARG A 127 -18.83 -0.16 -5.63
N TRP A 128 -18.30 -0.94 -4.69
CA TRP A 128 -19.12 -1.69 -3.73
C TRP A 128 -20.02 -0.74 -2.91
N MET A 129 -19.48 0.40 -2.47
CA MET A 129 -20.24 1.40 -1.72
C MET A 129 -21.35 2.04 -2.56
N ALA A 130 -21.09 2.36 -3.82
CA ALA A 130 -22.08 2.94 -4.72
C ALA A 130 -23.26 1.98 -4.97
N GLN A 131 -23.00 0.68 -5.04
CA GLN A 131 -24.02 -0.34 -5.31
C GLN A 131 -24.81 -0.74 -4.06
N ALA A 132 -24.19 -0.76 -2.88
CA ALA A 132 -24.79 -1.30 -1.65
C ALA A 132 -25.28 -0.25 -0.63
N ARG A 133 -25.10 1.06 -0.91
CA ARG A 133 -25.33 2.18 0.04
C ARG A 133 -24.86 1.91 1.48
N PRO A 134 -23.71 1.27 1.73
CA PRO A 134 -23.40 0.73 3.04
C PRO A 134 -23.03 1.86 4.01
N VAL A 135 -23.84 2.03 5.06
CA VAL A 135 -23.54 2.96 6.17
C VAL A 135 -22.14 2.69 6.74
N ILE A 136 -21.75 1.43 6.81
CA ILE A 136 -20.44 0.97 7.31
C ILE A 136 -19.29 1.56 6.49
N GLY A 137 -19.41 1.62 5.15
CA GLY A 137 -18.36 2.20 4.30
C GLY A 137 -18.17 3.69 4.53
N ARG A 138 -19.28 4.44 4.72
CA ARG A 138 -19.23 5.87 5.04
C ARG A 138 -18.62 6.11 6.42
N LEU A 139 -18.99 5.30 7.42
CA LEU A 139 -18.39 5.37 8.75
C LEU A 139 -16.89 5.07 8.71
N ALA A 140 -16.46 4.05 7.95
CA ALA A 140 -15.06 3.70 7.79
C ALA A 140 -14.23 4.85 7.20
N ILE A 141 -14.75 5.52 6.16
CA ILE A 141 -14.13 6.72 5.60
C ILE A 141 -14.08 7.85 6.63
N GLY A 142 -15.18 8.07 7.37
CA GLY A 142 -15.23 9.07 8.44
C GLY A 142 -14.18 8.83 9.53
N ILE A 143 -13.99 7.58 9.94
CA ILE A 143 -12.94 7.18 10.89
C ILE A 143 -11.55 7.52 10.33
N ASN A 144 -11.27 7.13 9.07
CA ASN A 144 -9.99 7.46 8.44
C ASN A 144 -9.76 8.97 8.35
N LEU A 145 -10.77 9.75 7.96
CA LEU A 145 -10.66 11.21 7.90
C LEU A 145 -10.40 11.81 9.28
N GLY A 146 -11.06 11.32 10.33
CA GLY A 146 -10.80 11.73 11.70
C GLY A 146 -9.37 11.41 12.16
N LEU A 147 -8.89 10.20 11.87
CA LEU A 147 -7.51 9.80 12.18
C LEU A 147 -6.49 10.65 11.40
N CYS A 148 -6.71 10.89 10.11
CA CYS A 148 -5.85 11.74 9.31
C CYS A 148 -5.83 13.18 9.84
N ALA A 149 -6.99 13.74 10.19
CA ALA A 149 -7.09 15.08 10.76
C ALA A 149 -6.36 15.17 12.11
N LEU A 150 -6.49 14.15 12.97
CA LEU A 150 -5.77 14.07 14.23
C LEU A 150 -4.25 14.00 14.02
N LEU A 151 -3.78 13.12 13.13
CA LEU A 151 -2.36 12.98 12.81
C LEU A 151 -1.80 14.29 12.25
N LEU A 152 -2.52 14.95 11.35
CA LEU A 152 -2.13 16.26 10.82
C LEU A 152 -2.08 17.32 11.92
N ALA A 153 -3.06 17.37 12.81
CA ALA A 153 -3.09 18.33 13.91
C ALA A 153 -1.90 18.13 14.86
N VAL A 154 -1.63 16.88 15.29
CA VAL A 154 -0.53 16.56 16.20
C VAL A 154 0.84 16.82 15.56
N THR A 155 1.02 16.43 14.30
CA THR A 155 2.29 16.67 13.59
C THR A 155 2.54 18.15 13.33
N THR A 156 1.49 18.93 13.02
CA THR A 156 1.60 20.38 12.87
C THR A 156 1.87 21.07 14.20
N ALA A 157 1.24 20.61 15.29
CA ALA A 157 1.49 21.14 16.63
C ALA A 157 2.87 20.76 17.18
N GLY A 158 3.49 19.70 16.66
CA GLY A 158 4.76 19.18 17.15
C GLY A 158 4.68 18.65 18.60
N SER A 159 3.51 18.22 19.06
CA SER A 159 3.28 17.73 20.42
C SER A 159 1.95 16.97 20.53
N LEU A 160 1.87 16.00 21.44
CA LEU A 160 0.62 15.37 21.88
C LEU A 160 -0.04 16.13 23.05
N GLY A 161 0.47 17.32 23.38
CA GLY A 161 0.06 18.07 24.55
C GLY A 161 0.39 17.30 25.83
N PRO A 162 -0.56 17.14 26.77
CA PRO A 162 -0.33 16.50 28.07
C PRO A 162 0.10 15.02 28.00
N VAL A 163 -0.08 14.37 26.85
CA VAL A 163 0.24 12.95 26.64
C VAL A 163 1.56 12.77 25.88
N THR A 164 2.35 13.84 25.76
CA THR A 164 3.67 13.76 25.11
C THR A 164 4.61 12.92 25.99
N PRO A 165 5.15 11.80 25.49
CA PRO A 165 6.08 10.97 26.26
C PRO A 165 7.44 11.66 26.39
N ASP A 166 8.25 11.26 27.37
CA ASP A 166 9.59 11.85 27.61
C ASP A 166 10.55 11.67 26.42
N SER A 167 10.39 10.59 25.65
CA SER A 167 11.13 10.37 24.40
C SER A 167 10.71 11.30 23.26
N ASP A 168 9.61 12.03 23.46
CA ASP A 168 8.93 12.99 22.59
C ASP A 168 9.27 12.85 21.10
N PRO A 169 8.48 12.08 20.35
CA PRO A 169 8.75 11.82 18.94
C PRO A 169 8.57 13.06 18.05
N PHE A 170 8.00 14.15 18.57
CA PHE A 170 7.70 15.36 17.81
C PHE A 170 8.74 16.48 18.00
N ARG A 171 9.80 16.27 18.81
CA ARG A 171 10.86 17.27 19.04
C ARG A 171 11.44 17.84 17.74
N ARG A 172 11.62 16.97 16.74
CA ARG A 172 12.15 17.34 15.41
C ARG A 172 11.18 18.20 14.58
N LEU A 173 9.90 18.24 14.93
CA LEU A 173 8.87 19.05 14.26
C LEU A 173 8.77 20.48 14.81
N ARG A 174 9.36 20.77 15.98
CA ARG A 174 9.33 22.09 16.64
C ARG A 174 10.35 23.09 16.08
N GLY A 175 11.25 22.62 15.22
CA GLY A 175 12.30 23.43 14.62
C GLY A 175 13.63 23.37 15.38
N TRP A 176 14.69 23.77 14.68
CA TRP A 176 16.09 23.62 15.11
C TRP A 176 16.44 24.40 16.38
N GLN A 177 15.79 25.55 16.60
CA GLN A 177 16.00 26.40 17.78
C GLN A 177 15.47 25.73 19.06
N ALA A 178 14.26 25.18 18.99
CA ALA A 178 13.68 24.43 20.11
C ALA A 178 14.49 23.17 20.40
N LEU A 179 14.94 22.45 19.36
CA LEU A 179 15.77 21.26 19.50
C LEU A 179 17.13 21.54 20.16
N ALA A 180 17.76 22.68 19.85
CA ALA A 180 19.05 23.06 20.41
C ALA A 180 19.00 23.47 21.90
N ALA A 181 17.83 23.91 22.38
CA ALA A 181 17.61 24.27 23.78
C ALA A 181 17.24 23.07 24.66
N ASP A 182 16.99 21.90 24.05
CA ASP A 182 16.39 20.72 24.67
C ASP A 182 17.45 19.65 25.02
N THR A 183 18.72 20.07 25.18
CA THR A 183 19.86 19.21 25.62
C THR A 183 19.76 18.85 27.09
#